data_AF-A0A535BF50-F1
#
_entry.id   AF-A0A535BF50-F1
#
_cell.length_a   1.000
_cell.length_b   1.000
_cell.length_c   1.000
_cell.angle_alpha   90.00
_cell.angle_beta   90.00
_cell.angle_gamma   90.00
#
_symmetry.space_group_name_H-M   'P 1'
#
loop_
_entity.id
_entity.type
_entity.pdbx_description
1 polymer ?
#
loop_
_entity_poly.entity_id
_entity_poly.type
_entity_poly.pdbx_seq_one_letter_code
_entity_poly.pdbx_strand_id
1 'polypeptide(L)' 'MDDPDIILDRYVFGDPGTGAESTIRSQKRVLENAYYLPGLWWTRRVVHSTKVKNYVAPPNHYSNQKLQDVWLSED' A
#
# COMPACT_ATOMS: atom_id res chain seq x y z
N MET A 1 -34.56 8.65 -18.98
CA MET A 1 -33.61 9.78 -18.86
C MET A 1 -33.15 9.72 -17.43
N ASP A 2 -31.98 9.14 -17.18
CA ASP A 2 -31.44 9.03 -15.83
C ASP A 2 -31.02 10.42 -15.34
N ASP A 3 -31.22 10.66 -14.05
CA ASP A 3 -30.89 11.91 -13.37
C ASP A 3 -29.39 12.24 -13.58
N PRO A 4 -29.04 13.45 -14.09
CA PRO A 4 -27.65 13.85 -14.31
C PRO A 4 -26.78 13.75 -13.06
N ASP A 5 -27.37 13.84 -11.86
CA ASP A 5 -26.64 13.71 -10.60
C ASP A 5 -26.19 12.27 -10.34
N ILE A 6 -26.94 11.26 -10.84
CA ILE A 6 -26.56 9.83 -10.75
C ILE A 6 -25.37 9.53 -11.66
N ILE A 7 -25.29 10.18 -12.83
CA ILE A 7 -24.17 10.02 -13.76
C ILE A 7 -22.89 10.63 -13.17
N LEU A 8 -23.00 11.80 -12.54
CA LEU A 8 -21.88 12.47 -11.88
C LEU A 8 -21.37 11.68 -10.67
N ASP A 9 -22.25 11.13 -9.83
CA ASP A 9 -21.85 10.32 -8.67
C ASP A 9 -21.04 9.07 -9.08
N ARG A 10 -21.47 8.39 -10.15
CA ARG A 10 -20.80 7.21 -10.68
C ARG A 10 -19.42 7.51 -11.29
N TYR A 11 -19.25 8.68 -11.89
CA TYR A 11 -17.99 9.10 -12.52
C TYR A 11 -17.01 9.77 -11.54
N VAL A 12 -17.50 10.48 -10.53
CA VAL A 12 -16.67 11.27 -9.60
C VAL A 12 -16.27 10.46 -8.37
N PHE A 13 -17.20 9.68 -7.80
CA PHE A 13 -16.94 8.94 -6.56
C PHE A 13 -16.67 7.46 -6.78
N GLY A 14 -17.10 6.91 -7.92
CA GLY A 14 -16.99 5.49 -8.24
C GLY A 14 -17.89 4.66 -7.31
N ASP A 15 -18.66 3.73 -7.85
CA ASP A 15 -19.53 2.89 -7.04
C ASP A 15 -18.66 2.06 -6.05
N PRO A 16 -18.74 2.32 -4.73
CA PRO A 16 -17.76 1.81 -3.76
C PRO A 16 -17.79 0.29 -3.63
N GLY A 17 -18.88 -0.36 -4.05
CA GLY A 17 -18.98 -1.81 -4.14
C GLY A 17 -18.25 -2.40 -5.36
N THR A 18 -18.20 -1.67 -6.47
CA THR A 18 -17.65 -2.16 -7.75
C THR A 18 -16.15 -1.90 -7.93
N GLY A 19 -15.60 -0.91 -7.21
CA GLY A 19 -14.18 -0.56 -7.25
C GLY A 19 -13.27 -1.66 -6.69
N ALA A 20 -13.69 -2.27 -5.58
CA ALA A 20 -12.96 -3.39 -4.97
C ALA A 20 -12.99 -4.63 -5.87
N GLU A 21 -14.15 -4.98 -6.41
CA GLU A 21 -14.32 -6.16 -7.27
C GLU A 21 -13.51 -6.05 -8.57
N SER A 22 -13.54 -4.90 -9.23
CA SER A 22 -12.76 -4.64 -10.44
C SER A 22 -11.25 -4.66 -10.20
N THR A 23 -10.80 -4.18 -9.04
CA THR A 23 -9.40 -4.24 -8.61
C THR A 23 -8.96 -5.68 -8.36
N ILE A 24 -9.76 -6.46 -7.61
CA ILE A 24 -9.49 -7.87 -7.33
C ILE A 24 -9.40 -8.69 -8.63
N ARG A 25 -10.33 -8.47 -9.57
CA ARG A 25 -10.32 -9.14 -10.87
C ARG A 25 -9.04 -8.84 -11.66
N SER A 26 -8.59 -7.59 -11.64
CA SER A 26 -7.35 -7.18 -12.32
C SER A 26 -6.12 -7.80 -11.66
N GLN A 27 -6.04 -7.81 -10.33
CA GLN A 27 -4.96 -8.45 -9.57
C GLN A 27 -4.85 -9.96 -9.87
N LYS A 28 -5.98 -10.67 -9.95
CA LYS A 28 -5.99 -12.10 -10.33
C LYS A 28 -5.34 -12.34 -11.70
N ARG A 29 -5.70 -11.56 -12.71
CA ARG A 29 -5.15 -11.71 -14.07
C ARG A 29 -3.65 -11.45 -14.14
N VAL A 30 -3.14 -10.49 -13.36
CA VAL A 30 -1.70 -10.21 -13.26
C VAL A 30 -0.95 -11.39 -12.63
N LEU A 31 -1.52 -12.01 -11.59
CA LEU A 31 -0.91 -13.15 -10.90
C LEU A 31 -0.91 -14.43 -11.76
N GLU A 32 -2.01 -14.72 -12.48
CA GLU A 32 -2.13 -15.89 -13.35
C GLU A 32 -1.06 -15.94 -14.45
N ASN A 33 -0.67 -14.77 -14.96
CA ASN A 33 0.34 -14.66 -16.01
C ASN A 33 1.76 -14.42 -15.46
N ALA A 34 1.93 -14.45 -14.13
CA ALA A 34 3.19 -14.26 -13.42
C ALA A 34 3.98 -13.00 -13.85
N TYR A 35 3.31 -11.95 -14.32
CA TYR A 35 3.97 -10.70 -14.75
C TYR A 35 4.68 -10.00 -13.58
N TYR A 36 4.20 -10.22 -12.35
CA TYR A 36 4.76 -9.65 -11.12
C TYR A 36 4.32 -10.51 -9.92
N LEU A 37 5.27 -11.03 -9.12
CA LEU A 37 4.95 -11.67 -7.84
C LEU A 37 5.45 -10.82 -6.66
N PRO A 38 4.55 -10.12 -5.93
CA PRO A 38 4.95 -9.39 -4.73
C PRO A 38 5.53 -10.36 -3.69
N GLY A 39 6.61 -9.95 -3.02
CA GLY A 39 7.32 -10.77 -2.04
C GLY A 39 8.55 -11.51 -2.57
N LEU A 40 8.53 -12.00 -3.83
CA LEU A 40 9.73 -12.60 -4.45
C LEU A 40 10.69 -11.53 -4.98
N TRP A 41 10.15 -10.51 -5.67
CA TRP A 41 10.98 -9.49 -6.32
C TRP A 41 11.33 -8.30 -5.43
N TRP A 42 10.57 -8.04 -4.37
CA TRP A 42 10.78 -6.89 -3.49
C TRP A 42 10.47 -7.27 -2.05
N THR A 43 11.51 -7.47 -1.24
CA THR A 43 11.39 -7.58 0.22
C THR A 43 12.20 -6.46 0.85
N ARG A 44 11.56 -5.66 1.71
CA ARG A 44 12.26 -4.59 2.43
C ARG A 44 12.89 -5.17 3.69
N ARG A 45 14.18 -5.48 3.62
CA ARG A 45 14.99 -5.83 4.80
C ARG A 45 15.70 -4.58 5.28
N VAL A 46 15.37 -4.12 6.49
CA VAL A 46 16.07 -3.01 7.14
C VAL A 46 16.89 -3.58 8.28
N VAL A 47 18.21 -3.48 8.16
CA VAL A 47 19.14 -3.83 9.24
C VAL A 47 19.50 -2.54 9.97
N HIS A 48 19.34 -2.54 11.28
CA HIS A 48 19.76 -1.44 12.14
C HIS A 48 20.54 -1.97 13.34
N SER A 49 21.30 -1.08 13.98
CA SER A 49 22.03 -1.42 15.20
C SER A 49 21.07 -1.85 16.31
N THR A 50 21.50 -2.80 17.15
CA THR A 50 20.78 -3.22 18.36
C THR A 50 20.59 -2.08 19.37
N LYS A 51 21.41 -1.04 19.27
CA LYS A 51 21.31 0.19 20.08
C LYS A 51 20.13 1.07 19.67
N VAL A 52 19.67 0.98 18.41
CA VAL A 52 18.51 1.74 17.94
C VAL A 52 17.25 1.08 18.50
N LYS A 53 16.55 1.80 19.38
CA LYS A 53 15.29 1.36 19.98
C LYS A 53 14.11 2.11 19.37
N ASN A 54 12.95 1.48 19.47
CA ASN A 54 11.68 2.03 18.99
C ASN A 54 11.65 2.36 17.49
N TYR A 55 12.53 1.74 16.70
CA TYR A 55 12.50 1.84 15.26
C TYR A 55 11.35 1.01 14.70
N VAL A 56 10.38 1.68 14.05
CA VAL A 56 9.31 1.02 13.31
C VAL A 56 9.54 1.24 11.83
N ALA A 57 9.68 0.15 11.09
CA ALA A 57 9.84 0.18 9.64
C ALA A 57 8.58 0.78 8.98
N PRO A 58 8.69 1.84 8.17
CA PRO A 58 7.52 2.39 7.48
C PRO A 58 6.89 1.37 6.53
N PRO A 59 5.55 1.40 6.38
CA PRO A 59 4.82 0.41 5.57
C PRO A 59 5.05 0.59 4.06
N ASN A 60 5.60 1.72 3.63
CA ASN A 60 5.91 1.96 2.23
C ASN A 60 7.29 2.64 2.07
N HIS A 61 7.84 2.57 0.86
CA HIS A 61 9.17 3.08 0.53
C HIS A 61 9.21 4.61 0.36
N TYR A 62 8.07 5.22 0.01
CA TYR A 62 7.98 6.61 -0.42
C TYR A 62 7.62 7.56 0.72
N SER A 63 7.13 7.04 1.85
CA SER A 63 6.79 7.79 3.03
C SER A 63 8.05 8.05 3.84
N ASN A 64 8.25 9.32 4.20
CA ASN A 64 9.27 9.71 5.15
C ASN A 64 9.07 8.97 6.48
N GLN A 65 10.18 8.54 7.07
CA GLN A 65 10.15 7.88 8.36
C GLN A 65 10.02 8.90 9.48
N LYS A 66 9.08 8.68 10.41
CA LYS A 66 9.00 9.44 11.65
C LYS A 66 10.09 8.95 12.61
N LEU A 67 11.03 9.82 12.98
CA LEU A 67 12.15 9.51 13.89
C LEU A 67 12.01 10.10 15.29
N GLN A 68 10.92 10.82 15.56
CA GLN A 68 10.70 11.55 16.81
C GLN A 68 10.73 10.65 18.05
N ASP A 69 10.32 9.39 17.89
CA ASP A 69 10.21 8.42 18.98
C ASP A 69 11.40 7.43 19.00
N VAL A 70 12.36 7.57 18.08
CA VAL A 70 13.52 6.66 17.94
C VAL A 70 14.68 7.18 18.77
N TRP A 71 15.31 6.31 19.57
CA TRP A 71 16.44 6.66 20.43
C TRP A 71 17.57 5.62 20.38
N LEU A 72 18.73 5.99 20.92
CA LEU A 72 19.91 5.14 21.04
C LEU A 72 20.10 4.73 22.50
N SER A 73 20.33 3.45 22.78
CA SER A 73 20.81 3.00 24.09
C SER A 73 22.33 3.14 24.19
N GLU A 74 22.83 3.38 25.41
CA GLU A 74 24.25 3.61 25.70
C GLU A 74 25.08 2.32 25.84
N ASP A 75 24.47 1.13 25.77
CA ASP A 75 25.17 -0.17 25.84
C ASP A 75 26.39 -0.26 24.90
#